data_AF-A0A656JWY6-F1
#
_entry.id   AF-A0A656JWY6-F1
#
_cell.length_a   1.000
_cell.length_b   1.000
_cell.length_c   1.000
_cell.angle_alpha   90.00
_cell.angle_beta   90.00
_cell.angle_gamma   90.00
#
_symmetry.space_group_name_H-M   'P 1'
#
loop_
_entity.id
_entity.type
_entity.pdbx_description
1 polymer ?
#
loop_
_entity_poly.entity_id
_entity_poly.type
_entity_poly.pdbx_seq_one_letter_code
_entity_poly.pdbx_strand_id
1 'polypeptide(L)'
;TRRRMFALVVDNLAGIVTITVGGEPMLPVYSVMLSMTVGYGMRYGRNYLLLATGFALASLCLIIQLTPFLREHPAVAVMMILTMLVLPSFVYFLLSRLHIALNETQAANEAKSRFLAQASHDLRQPIHSISLFTACLRDASLGTDERRLVDNIDRALSAVEQLFRSLLDIYTLNQGEVNPRLETVDVDALLSGL
;
A
#
# COMPACT_ATOMS: atom_id res chain seq x y z
N THR A 1 18.23 13.82 4.25
CA THR A 1 19.31 12.85 3.92
C THR A 1 20.49 12.94 4.88
N ARG A 2 21.13 14.10 5.09
CA ARG A 2 22.30 14.25 5.98
C ARG A 2 22.12 13.75 7.41
N ARG A 3 21.03 14.13 8.11
CA ARG A 3 20.74 13.68 9.49
C ARG A 3 20.60 12.16 9.64
N ARG A 4 20.13 11.46 8.59
CA ARG A 4 19.89 10.01 8.60
C ARG A 4 21.18 9.22 8.44
N MET A 5 22.04 9.66 7.52
CA MET A 5 23.38 9.08 7.35
C MET A 5 24.26 9.35 8.57
N PHE A 6 24.14 10.54 9.17
CA PHE A 6 24.85 10.86 10.41
C PHE A 6 24.47 9.91 11.55
N ALA A 7 23.17 9.63 11.74
CA ALA A 7 22.73 8.65 12.73
C ALA A 7 23.34 7.26 12.46
N LEU A 8 23.20 6.74 11.23
CA LEU A 8 23.74 5.42 10.85
C LEU A 8 25.25 5.29 11.16
N VAL A 9 26.03 6.33 10.83
CA VAL A 9 27.48 6.36 11.06
C VAL A 9 27.79 6.41 12.56
N VAL A 10 27.13 7.30 13.30
CA VAL A 10 27.33 7.45 14.76
C VAL A 10 26.98 6.15 15.48
N ASP A 11 25.86 5.53 15.14
CA ASP A 11 25.38 4.31 15.79
C ASP A 11 26.31 3.13 15.51
N ASN A 12 26.87 3.05 14.30
CA ASN A 12 27.87 2.03 13.96
C ASN A 12 29.21 2.28 14.66
N LEU A 13 29.68 3.53 14.72
CA LEU A 13 30.92 3.87 15.43
C LEU A 13 30.81 3.56 16.92
N ALA A 14 29.65 3.83 17.53
CA ALA A 14 29.37 3.47 18.91
C ALA A 14 29.45 1.94 19.12
N GLY A 15 28.90 1.15 18.19
CA GLY A 15 29.00 -0.31 18.21
C GLY A 15 30.45 -0.82 18.10
N ILE A 16 31.25 -0.24 17.20
CA ILE A 16 32.67 -0.56 17.05
C ILE A 16 33.41 -0.32 18.37
N VAL A 17 33.32 0.89 18.93
CA VAL A 17 34.03 1.26 20.17
C VAL A 17 33.62 0.34 21.33
N THR A 18 32.33 0.07 21.48
CA THR A 18 31.79 -0.75 22.57
C THR A 18 32.33 -2.17 22.52
N ILE A 19 32.37 -2.80 21.34
CA ILE A 19 32.86 -4.17 21.18
C ILE A 19 34.39 -4.22 21.30
N THR A 20 35.12 -3.23 20.76
CA THR A 20 36.59 -3.22 20.84
C THR A 20 37.10 -2.99 22.27
N VAL A 21 36.43 -2.15 23.06
CA VAL A 21 36.84 -1.86 24.45
C VAL A 21 36.34 -2.93 25.40
N GLY A 22 35.13 -3.43 25.20
CA GLY A 22 34.49 -4.38 26.12
C GLY A 22 34.78 -5.85 25.86
N GLY A 23 35.36 -6.23 24.72
CA GLY A 23 35.76 -7.60 24.43
C GLY A 23 34.59 -8.59 24.32
N GLU A 24 34.81 -9.85 24.72
CA GLU A 24 33.83 -10.94 24.60
C GLU A 24 32.46 -10.66 25.27
N PRO A 25 32.37 -10.08 26.48
CA PRO A 25 31.08 -9.78 27.10
C PRO A 25 30.20 -8.82 26.29
N MET A 26 30.79 -8.02 25.39
CA MET A 26 30.06 -7.05 24.57
C MET A 26 29.60 -7.59 23.22
N LEU A 27 29.85 -8.86 22.90
CA LEU A 27 29.34 -9.48 21.66
C LEU A 27 27.83 -9.30 21.42
N PRO A 28 26.93 -9.28 22.44
CA PRO A 28 25.51 -9.01 22.21
C PRO A 28 25.20 -7.66 21.55
N VAL A 29 26.11 -6.68 21.61
CA VAL A 29 25.96 -5.38 20.91
C VAL A 29 25.88 -5.57 19.39
N TYR A 30 26.49 -6.64 18.85
CA TYR A 30 26.35 -7.00 17.44
C TYR A 30 24.89 -7.26 17.05
N SER A 31 24.10 -7.89 17.91
CA SER A 31 22.67 -8.12 17.66
C SER A 31 21.88 -6.82 17.52
N VAL A 32 22.29 -5.78 18.25
CA VAL A 32 21.71 -4.43 18.13
C VAL A 32 22.12 -3.81 16.79
N MET A 33 23.39 -3.90 16.40
CA MET A 33 23.88 -3.41 15.10
C MET A 33 23.16 -4.08 13.92
N LEU A 34 22.94 -5.40 14.00
CA LEU A 34 22.20 -6.19 13.02
C LEU A 34 20.74 -5.71 12.93
N SER A 35 20.05 -5.61 14.07
CA SER A 35 18.65 -5.16 14.14
C SER A 35 18.49 -3.74 13.60
N MET A 36 19.46 -2.88 13.88
CA MET A 36 19.51 -1.51 13.40
C MET A 36 19.70 -1.44 11.88
N THR A 37 20.60 -2.25 11.33
CA THR A 37 20.84 -2.37 9.88
C THR A 37 19.56 -2.76 9.15
N VAL A 38 18.86 -3.78 9.66
CA VAL A 38 17.56 -4.22 9.12
C VAL A 38 16.49 -3.14 9.28
N GLY A 39 16.41 -2.49 10.45
CA GLY A 39 15.47 -1.41 10.73
C GLY A 39 15.59 -0.23 9.78
N TYR A 40 16.81 0.15 9.41
CA TYR A 40 17.05 1.18 8.40
C TYR A 40 16.50 0.79 7.03
N GLY A 41 16.67 -0.48 6.63
CA GLY A 41 16.12 -0.99 5.37
C GLY A 41 14.60 -1.03 5.34
N MET A 42 13.96 -1.45 6.43
CA MET A 42 12.50 -1.46 6.53
C MET A 42 11.92 -0.04 6.51
N ARG A 43 12.56 0.91 7.20
CA ARG A 43 12.04 2.27 7.36
C ARG A 43 12.28 3.18 6.15
N TYR A 44 13.42 3.02 5.47
CA TYR A 44 13.85 3.92 4.39
C TYR A 44 13.94 3.24 3.03
N GLY A 45 13.61 1.96 2.96
CA GLY A 45 13.51 1.19 1.74
C GLY A 45 14.79 0.48 1.34
N ARG A 46 14.67 -0.26 0.24
CA ARG A 46 15.63 -1.25 -0.23
C ARG A 46 17.03 -0.68 -0.54
N ASN A 47 17.11 0.51 -1.10
CA ASN A 47 18.41 1.12 -1.44
C ASN A 47 19.19 1.53 -0.17
N TYR A 48 18.49 1.95 0.88
CA TYR A 48 19.10 2.26 2.17
C TYR A 48 19.56 1.00 2.91
N LEU A 49 18.84 -0.12 2.74
CA LEU A 49 19.28 -1.42 3.29
C LEU A 49 20.65 -1.80 2.74
N LEU A 50 20.86 -1.71 1.42
CA LEU A 50 22.16 -2.02 0.79
C LEU A 50 23.29 -1.14 1.32
N LEU A 51 23.05 0.17 1.43
CA LEU A 51 24.03 1.11 1.96
C LEU A 51 24.36 0.82 3.43
N ALA A 52 23.34 0.54 4.25
CA ALA A 52 23.52 0.19 5.66
C ALA A 52 24.27 -1.13 5.83
N THR A 53 23.95 -2.16 5.03
CA THR A 53 24.67 -3.43 5.03
C THR A 53 26.13 -3.24 4.63
N GLY A 54 26.42 -2.44 3.59
CA GLY A 54 27.80 -2.14 3.20
C GLY A 54 28.59 -1.45 4.31
N PHE A 55 27.99 -0.44 4.95
CA PHE A 55 28.63 0.26 6.07
C PHE A 55 28.90 -0.68 7.25
N ALA A 56 27.91 -1.50 7.60
CA ALA A 56 28.00 -2.35 8.76
C ALA A 56 28.87 -3.60 8.52
N LEU A 57 29.05 -4.06 7.27
CA LEU A 57 30.11 -5.00 6.88
C LEU A 57 31.51 -4.39 7.04
N ALA A 58 31.69 -3.12 6.66
CA ALA A 58 32.95 -2.41 6.88
C ALA A 58 33.25 -2.25 8.38
N SER A 59 32.25 -1.88 9.18
CA SER A 59 32.34 -1.84 10.64
C SER A 59 32.71 -3.20 11.22
N LEU A 60 32.08 -4.28 10.77
CA LEU A 60 32.37 -5.63 11.23
C LEU A 60 33.79 -6.07 10.87
N CYS A 61 34.26 -5.76 9.65
CA CYS A 61 35.64 -6.01 9.24
C CYS A 61 36.64 -5.31 10.17
N LEU A 62 36.37 -4.04 10.51
CA LEU A 62 37.20 -3.29 11.45
C LEU A 62 37.20 -3.89 12.85
N ILE A 63 36.03 -4.33 13.35
CA ILE A 63 35.89 -5.01 14.65
C ILE A 63 36.71 -6.30 14.69
N ILE A 64 36.66 -7.11 13.63
CA ILE A 64 37.44 -8.37 13.53
C ILE A 64 38.95 -8.10 13.61
N GLN A 65 39.43 -7.01 12.98
CA GLN A 65 40.85 -6.65 12.99
C GLN A 65 41.30 -6.09 14.33
N LEU A 66 40.47 -5.28 14.98
CA LEU A 66 40.84 -4.58 16.22
C LEU A 66 40.68 -5.46 17.47
N THR A 67 39.77 -6.43 17.48
CA THR A 67 39.47 -7.26 18.65
C THR A 67 40.24 -8.59 18.60
N PRO A 68 41.25 -8.82 19.47
CA PRO A 68 42.05 -10.05 19.45
C PRO A 68 41.23 -11.34 19.61
N PHE A 69 40.20 -11.31 20.47
CA PHE A 69 39.31 -12.44 20.70
C PHE A 69 38.67 -13.01 19.42
N LEU A 70 38.24 -12.16 18.49
CA LEU A 70 37.62 -12.60 17.25
C LEU A 70 38.62 -13.24 16.26
N ARG A 71 39.91 -12.93 16.43
CA ARG A 71 40.99 -13.60 15.68
C ARG A 71 41.31 -14.97 16.26
N GLU A 72 41.22 -15.12 17.57
CA GLU A 72 41.40 -16.40 18.26
C GLU A 72 40.22 -17.36 18.02
N HIS A 73 39.01 -16.83 17.85
CA HIS A 73 37.79 -17.60 17.58
C HIS A 73 37.20 -17.30 16.18
N PRO A 74 37.81 -17.79 15.08
CA PRO A 74 37.37 -17.47 13.72
C PRO A 74 35.95 -17.95 13.41
N ALA A 75 35.47 -19.00 14.08
CA ALA A 75 34.11 -19.48 13.92
C ALA A 75 33.07 -18.41 14.29
N VAL A 76 33.30 -17.61 15.34
CA VAL A 76 32.39 -16.54 15.76
C VAL A 76 32.37 -15.42 14.71
N ALA A 77 33.55 -15.01 14.22
CA ALA A 77 33.66 -14.00 13.17
C ALA A 77 32.94 -14.41 11.88
N VAL A 78 33.08 -15.68 11.46
CA VAL A 78 32.36 -16.22 10.30
C VAL A 78 30.85 -16.20 10.52
N MET A 79 30.36 -16.59 11.70
CA MET A 79 28.93 -16.54 12.02
C MET A 79 28.38 -15.11 12.01
N MET A 80 29.15 -14.14 12.51
CA MET A 80 28.79 -12.72 12.42
C MET A 80 28.73 -12.28 10.96
N ILE A 81 29.73 -12.57 10.14
CA ILE A 81 29.70 -12.22 8.71
C ILE A 81 28.50 -12.88 8.01
N LEU A 82 28.25 -14.16 8.27
CA LEU A 82 27.16 -14.92 7.66
C LEU A 82 25.81 -14.32 8.04
N THR A 83 25.56 -14.06 9.33
CA THR A 83 24.31 -13.43 9.78
C THR A 83 24.15 -12.02 9.22
N MET A 84 25.24 -11.27 9.10
CA MET A 84 25.26 -9.91 8.52
C MET A 84 24.93 -9.88 7.03
N LEU A 85 25.16 -10.99 6.32
CA LEU A 85 24.91 -11.12 4.90
C LEU A 85 23.53 -11.73 4.63
N VAL A 86 23.19 -12.81 5.36
CA VAL A 86 21.95 -13.57 5.20
C VAL A 86 20.73 -12.75 5.58
N LEU A 87 20.72 -12.11 6.76
CA LEU A 87 19.51 -11.46 7.26
C LEU A 87 19.12 -10.22 6.42
N PRO A 88 20.02 -9.26 6.14
CA PRO A 88 19.69 -8.15 5.25
C PRO A 88 19.33 -8.60 3.83
N SER A 89 19.96 -9.66 3.30
CA SER A 89 19.60 -10.22 1.99
C SER A 89 18.17 -10.80 1.98
N PHE A 90 17.80 -11.54 3.03
CA PHE A 90 16.44 -12.06 3.18
C PHE A 90 15.41 -10.92 3.26
N VAL A 91 15.69 -9.88 4.05
CA VAL A 91 14.82 -8.70 4.17
C VAL A 91 14.73 -7.94 2.84
N TYR A 92 15.84 -7.78 2.12
CA TYR A 92 15.86 -7.17 0.79
C TYR A 92 14.92 -7.88 -0.18
N PHE A 93 14.99 -9.21 -0.20
CA PHE A 93 14.16 -10.05 -1.04
C PHE A 93 12.69 -9.95 -0.65
N LEU A 94 12.37 -10.01 0.64
CA LEU A 94 11.02 -9.88 1.16
C LEU A 94 10.40 -8.51 0.83
N LEU A 95 11.14 -7.42 1.05
CA LEU A 95 10.70 -6.07 0.71
C LEU A 95 10.47 -5.92 -0.79
N SER A 96 11.31 -6.53 -1.63
CA SER A 96 11.14 -6.49 -3.08
C SER A 96 9.88 -7.23 -3.52
N ARG A 97 9.60 -8.41 -2.96
CA ARG A 97 8.39 -9.17 -3.24
C ARG A 97 7.13 -8.46 -2.77
N LEU A 98 7.16 -7.89 -1.57
CA LEU A 98 6.06 -7.09 -1.06
C LEU A 98 5.76 -5.93 -2.00
N HIS A 99 6.79 -5.19 -2.43
CA HIS A 99 6.61 -4.06 -3.32
C HIS A 99 6.02 -4.45 -4.67
N ILE A 100 6.49 -5.55 -5.26
CA ILE A 100 5.93 -6.08 -6.53
C ILE A 100 4.46 -6.48 -6.34
N ALA A 101 4.15 -7.28 -5.32
CA ALA A 101 2.79 -7.75 -5.07
C ALA A 101 1.81 -6.60 -4.77
N LEU A 102 2.25 -5.59 -4.02
CA LEU A 102 1.46 -4.38 -3.78
C LEU A 102 1.20 -3.62 -5.08
N ASN A 103 2.22 -3.42 -5.91
CA ASN A 103 2.07 -2.72 -7.19
C ASN A 103 1.14 -3.47 -8.15
N GLU A 104 1.23 -4.81 -8.21
CA GLU A 104 0.33 -5.65 -9.01
C GLU A 104 -1.13 -5.53 -8.52
N THR A 105 -1.33 -5.62 -7.20
CA THR A 105 -2.66 -5.48 -6.59
C THR A 105 -3.25 -4.09 -6.84
N GLN A 106 -2.43 -3.05 -6.71
CA GLN A 106 -2.84 -1.67 -6.95
C GLN A 106 -3.22 -1.44 -8.41
N ALA A 107 -2.39 -1.91 -9.35
CA ALA A 107 -2.67 -1.80 -10.78
C ALA A 107 -3.95 -2.57 -11.17
N ALA A 108 -4.17 -3.75 -10.60
CA ALA A 108 -5.40 -4.52 -10.82
C ALA A 108 -6.63 -3.79 -10.27
N ASN A 109 -6.55 -3.19 -9.08
CA ASN A 109 -7.63 -2.40 -8.49
C ASN A 109 -7.98 -1.18 -9.35
N GLU A 110 -6.98 -0.42 -9.80
CA GLU A 110 -7.19 0.73 -10.68
C GLU A 110 -7.79 0.32 -12.04
N ALA A 111 -7.33 -0.79 -12.61
CA ALA A 111 -7.90 -1.31 -13.85
C ALA A 111 -9.38 -1.71 -13.68
N LYS A 112 -9.70 -2.41 -12.58
CA LYS A 112 -11.08 -2.79 -12.24
C LYS A 112 -11.96 -1.56 -12.05
N SER A 113 -11.46 -0.53 -11.38
CA SER A 113 -12.14 0.76 -11.20
C SER A 113 -12.48 1.43 -12.53
N ARG A 114 -11.48 1.61 -13.39
CA ARG A 114 -11.66 2.22 -14.72
C ARG A 114 -12.63 1.42 -15.58
N PHE A 115 -12.56 0.08 -15.53
CA PHE A 115 -13.49 -0.79 -16.26
C PHE A 115 -14.93 -0.60 -15.80
N LEU A 116 -15.18 -0.57 -14.48
CA LEU A 116 -16.53 -0.38 -13.94
C LEU A 116 -17.08 1.02 -14.22
N ALA A 117 -16.25 2.06 -14.13
CA ALA A 117 -16.63 3.42 -14.46
C ALA A 117 -17.02 3.55 -15.94
N GLN A 118 -16.23 2.97 -16.85
CA GLN A 118 -16.51 2.97 -18.28
C GLN A 118 -17.79 2.19 -18.61
N ALA A 119 -17.90 0.95 -18.13
CA ALA A 119 -19.08 0.11 -18.36
C ALA A 119 -20.37 0.80 -17.89
N SER A 120 -20.30 1.56 -16.82
CA SER A 120 -21.43 2.32 -16.29
C SER A 120 -21.88 3.47 -17.18
N HIS A 121 -20.92 4.20 -17.75
CA HIS A 121 -21.23 5.21 -18.74
C HIS A 121 -21.92 4.59 -19.97
N ASP A 122 -21.36 3.48 -20.46
CA ASP A 122 -21.84 2.81 -21.66
C ASP A 122 -23.21 2.14 -21.46
N LEU A 123 -23.53 1.70 -20.24
CA LEU A 123 -24.85 1.14 -19.90
C LEU A 123 -25.91 2.21 -19.62
N ARG A 124 -25.52 3.42 -19.22
CA ARG A 124 -26.45 4.55 -19.05
C ARG A 124 -27.07 4.97 -20.38
N GLN A 125 -26.32 4.93 -21.48
CA GLN A 125 -26.81 5.32 -22.82
C GLN A 125 -28.00 4.49 -23.33
N PRO A 126 -27.95 3.14 -23.34
CA PRO A 126 -29.08 2.32 -23.77
C PRO A 126 -30.26 2.41 -22.80
N ILE A 127 -30.01 2.50 -21.47
CA ILE A 127 -31.08 2.73 -20.48
C ILE A 127 -31.80 4.05 -20.80
N HIS A 128 -31.05 5.13 -21.04
CA HIS A 128 -31.65 6.41 -21.39
C HIS A 128 -32.42 6.35 -22.72
N SER A 129 -31.91 5.63 -23.71
CA SER A 129 -32.60 5.42 -24.99
C SER A 129 -33.92 4.65 -24.81
N ILE A 130 -33.93 3.60 -24.00
CA ILE A 130 -35.14 2.84 -23.68
C ILE A 130 -36.14 3.75 -22.94
N SER A 131 -35.68 4.61 -22.03
CA SER A 131 -36.55 5.56 -21.31
C SER A 131 -37.23 6.57 -22.25
N LEU A 132 -36.53 7.01 -23.31
CA LEU A 132 -37.10 7.85 -24.37
C LEU A 132 -38.16 7.09 -25.18
N PHE A 133 -37.90 5.83 -25.55
CA PHE A 133 -38.86 5.01 -26.27
C PHE A 133 -40.11 4.70 -25.44
N THR A 134 -39.97 4.39 -24.14
CA THR A 134 -41.12 4.20 -23.25
C THR A 134 -41.90 5.49 -23.05
N ALA A 135 -41.24 6.65 -22.94
CA ALA A 135 -41.91 7.94 -22.89
C ALA A 135 -42.73 8.22 -24.17
N CYS A 136 -42.15 7.99 -25.36
CA CYS A 136 -42.88 8.13 -26.63
C CYS A 136 -44.06 7.18 -26.75
N LEU A 137 -43.93 5.92 -26.30
CA LEU A 137 -45.03 4.96 -26.28
C LEU A 137 -46.15 5.39 -25.32
N ARG A 138 -45.81 6.01 -24.19
CA ARG A 138 -46.78 6.49 -23.22
C ARG A 138 -47.66 7.63 -23.74
N ASP A 139 -47.13 8.43 -24.66
CA ASP A 139 -47.84 9.52 -25.34
C ASP A 139 -48.65 9.05 -26.57
N ALA A 140 -48.48 7.79 -26.99
CA ALA A 140 -49.27 7.19 -28.06
C ALA A 140 -50.68 6.78 -27.57
N SER A 141 -51.65 6.69 -28.49
CA SER A 141 -53.01 6.22 -28.21
C SER A 141 -53.04 4.69 -28.00
N LEU A 142 -52.52 4.24 -26.86
CA LEU A 142 -52.48 2.85 -26.45
C LEU A 142 -53.77 2.40 -25.76
N GLY A 143 -54.09 1.12 -25.90
CA GLY A 143 -55.11 0.45 -25.09
C GLY A 143 -54.68 0.29 -23.62
N THR A 144 -55.62 -0.16 -22.79
CA THR A 144 -55.42 -0.25 -21.33
C THR A 144 -54.32 -1.23 -20.93
N ASP A 145 -54.18 -2.34 -21.66
CA ASP A 145 -53.20 -3.39 -21.36
C ASP A 145 -51.80 -3.03 -21.87
N GLU A 146 -51.68 -2.40 -23.05
CA GLU A 146 -50.42 -1.89 -23.57
C GLU A 146 -49.85 -0.78 -22.68
N ARG A 147 -50.71 0.11 -22.17
CA ARG A 147 -50.30 1.18 -21.25
C ARG A 147 -49.75 0.63 -19.93
N ARG A 148 -50.38 -0.43 -19.37
CA ARG A 148 -49.86 -1.15 -18.20
C ARG A 148 -48.50 -1.78 -18.47
N LEU A 149 -48.28 -2.32 -19.67
CA LEU A 149 -47.00 -2.91 -20.05
C LEU A 149 -45.89 -1.86 -20.12
N VAL A 150 -46.16 -0.69 -20.70
CA VAL A 150 -45.22 0.45 -20.76
C VAL A 150 -44.85 0.94 -19.35
N ASP A 151 -45.84 1.10 -18.47
CA ASP A 151 -45.60 1.51 -17.07
C ASP A 151 -44.75 0.47 -16.31
N ASN A 152 -44.93 -0.83 -16.58
CA ASN A 152 -44.11 -1.88 -15.98
C ASN A 152 -42.66 -1.86 -16.50
N ILE A 153 -42.46 -1.60 -17.80
CA ILE A 153 -41.11 -1.45 -18.39
C ILE A 153 -40.40 -0.25 -17.76
N ASP A 154 -41.08 0.89 -17.62
CA ASP A 154 -40.50 2.11 -17.03
C ASP A 154 -40.08 1.91 -15.56
N ARG A 155 -40.91 1.22 -14.77
CA ARG A 155 -40.57 0.84 -13.39
C ARG A 155 -39.36 -0.10 -13.32
N ALA A 156 -39.30 -1.10 -14.20
CA ALA A 156 -38.17 -2.02 -14.25
C ALA A 156 -36.88 -1.32 -14.65
N LEU A 157 -36.96 -0.39 -15.61
CA LEU A 157 -35.84 0.40 -16.08
C LEU A 157 -35.28 1.31 -14.98
N SER A 158 -36.18 1.99 -14.25
CA SER A 158 -35.82 2.82 -13.09
C SER A 158 -35.14 2.00 -11.98
N ALA A 159 -35.63 0.79 -11.71
CA ALA A 159 -35.03 -0.11 -10.72
C ALA A 159 -33.61 -0.55 -11.14
N VAL A 160 -33.40 -0.87 -12.42
CA VAL A 160 -32.08 -1.22 -12.95
C VAL A 160 -31.12 -0.04 -12.85
N GLU A 161 -31.56 1.17 -13.19
CA GLU A 161 -30.73 2.38 -13.08
C GLU A 161 -30.29 2.64 -11.64
N GLN A 162 -31.21 2.52 -10.68
CA GLN A 162 -30.92 2.71 -9.26
C GLN A 162 -29.96 1.65 -8.71
N LEU A 163 -30.14 0.37 -9.07
CA LEU A 163 -29.20 -0.69 -8.70
C LEU A 163 -27.80 -0.43 -9.26
N PHE A 164 -27.72 0.04 -10.51
CA PHE A 164 -26.44 0.33 -11.15
C PHE A 164 -25.71 1.50 -10.48
N ARG A 165 -26.44 2.58 -10.17
CA ARG A 165 -25.91 3.73 -9.41
C ARG A 165 -25.40 3.30 -8.03
N SER A 166 -26.20 2.55 -7.26
CA SER A 166 -25.77 2.06 -5.95
C SER A 166 -24.52 1.17 -6.02
N LEU A 167 -24.43 0.30 -7.03
CA LEU A 167 -23.26 -0.55 -7.23
C LEU A 167 -22.01 0.30 -7.50
N LEU A 168 -22.11 1.30 -8.38
CA LEU A 168 -21.04 2.25 -8.65
C LEU A 168 -20.61 3.04 -7.43
N ASP A 169 -21.57 3.55 -6.66
CA ASP A 169 -21.29 4.35 -5.47
C ASP A 169 -20.49 3.52 -4.46
N ILE A 170 -20.88 2.25 -4.25
CA ILE A 170 -20.14 1.31 -3.40
C ILE A 170 -18.72 1.08 -3.92
N TYR A 171 -18.54 0.93 -5.24
CA TYR A 171 -17.21 0.75 -5.83
C TYR A 171 -16.33 2.00 -5.76
N THR A 172 -16.93 3.19 -5.81
CA THR A 172 -16.23 4.49 -5.68
C THR A 172 -15.85 4.74 -4.23
N LEU A 173 -16.75 4.45 -3.28
CA LEU A 173 -16.52 4.55 -1.84
C LEU A 173 -15.40 3.61 -1.36
N ASN A 174 -15.39 2.35 -1.83
CA ASN A 174 -14.40 1.36 -1.42
C ASN A 174 -12.97 1.69 -1.89
N GLN A 175 -12.80 2.59 -2.84
CA GLN A 175 -11.48 3.02 -3.32
C GLN A 175 -10.90 4.19 -2.53
N GLY A 176 -11.65 4.78 -1.60
CA GLY A 176 -11.17 5.87 -0.75
C GLY A 176 -10.94 7.21 -1.47
N GLU A 177 -11.34 7.33 -2.74
CA GLU A 177 -11.20 8.56 -3.56
C GLU A 177 -12.30 9.61 -3.30
N VAL A 178 -13.22 9.36 -2.36
CA VAL A 178 -14.23 10.35 -1.99
C VAL A 178 -13.55 11.42 -1.13
N ASN A 179 -13.28 12.58 -1.73
CA ASN A 179 -12.85 13.78 -1.01
C ASN A 179 -14.08 14.53 -0.51
N PRO A 180 -14.47 14.40 0.78
CA PRO A 180 -15.59 15.15 1.32
C PRO A 180 -15.27 16.66 1.30
N ARG A 181 -16.20 17.47 0.79
CA ARG A 181 -16.16 18.91 0.99
C ARG A 181 -16.76 19.21 2.37
N LEU A 182 -15.91 19.68 3.28
CA LEU A 182 -16.35 20.14 4.59
C LEU A 182 -16.93 21.55 4.46
N GLU A 183 -18.22 21.70 4.69
CA GLU A 183 -18.92 22.97 4.71
C GLU A 183 -19.91 23.02 5.88
N THR A 184 -20.23 24.23 6.34
CA THR A 184 -21.23 24.43 7.41
C THR A 184 -22.62 24.20 6.83
N VAL A 185 -23.31 23.17 7.32
CA VAL A 185 -24.66 22.81 6.88
C VAL A 185 -25.65 23.06 8.01
N ASP A 186 -26.77 23.72 7.69
CA ASP A 186 -27.90 23.87 8.60
C ASP A 186 -28.64 22.52 8.74
N VAL A 187 -28.63 21.98 9.96
CA VAL A 187 -29.18 20.66 10.27
C VAL A 187 -30.72 20.66 10.19
N ASP A 188 -31.38 21.77 10.53
CA ASP A 188 -32.85 21.87 10.45
C ASP A 188 -33.32 21.91 8.98
N ALA A 189 -32.57 22.57 8.10
CA ALA A 189 -32.82 22.56 6.67
C ALA A 189 -32.53 21.19 6.03
N LEU A 190 -31.54 20.44 6.54
CA LEU A 190 -31.20 19.10 6.04
C LEU A 190 -32.29 18.07 6.39
N LEU A 191 -32.77 18.09 7.63
CA LEU A 191 -33.75 17.12 8.13
C LEU A 191 -35.17 17.34 7.57
N SER A 192 -35.49 18.56 7.14
CA SER A 192 -36.78 18.87 6.51
C SER A 192 -36.86 18.48 5.03
N GLY A 193 -35.73 18.15 4.38
CA GLY A 193 -35.65 17.72 2.98
C GLY A 193 -35.40 16.23 2.76
N LEU A 194 -35.25 15.45 3.85
CA LEU A 194 -35.14 13.98 3.85
C LEU A 194 -36.52 13.32 3.89
#